data_AF-A0A966WJ40-F1
#
_entry.id   AF-A0A966WJ40-F1
#
_cell.length_a   1.000
_cell.length_b   1.000
_cell.length_c   1.000
_cell.angle_alpha   90.00
_cell.angle_beta   90.00
_cell.angle_gamma   90.00
#
_symmetry.space_group_name_H-M   'P 1'
#
loop_
_entity.id
_entity.type
_entity.pdbx_description
1 polymer ?
#
loop_
_entity_poly.entity_id
_entity_poly.type
_entity_poly.pdbx_seq_one_letter_code
_entity_poly.pdbx_strand_id
1 'polypeptide(L)'
;RILDLQKEQYQVKVFIVSDGEENASREFRASQIGALIRCLIAEGWAFDYYGTDHDITSMADTLNIESNRRVMFQKTKAGMESARDQYMAEIMKEKMSFMESRRSDSSKK
;
A
#
# COMPACT_ATOMS: atom_id res chain seq x y z
N ARG A 1 16.22 -2.05 17.21
CA ARG A 1 16.20 -1.97 15.72
C ARG A 1 14.81 -2.42 15.24
N ILE A 2 14.39 -2.11 14.01
CA ILE A 2 13.08 -2.59 13.49
C ILE A 2 12.94 -4.11 13.64
N LEU A 3 14.05 -4.84 13.54
CA LEU A 3 14.12 -6.29 13.69
C LEU A 3 13.78 -6.83 15.09
N ASP A 4 13.74 -5.97 16.11
CA ASP A 4 13.47 -6.36 17.50
C ASP A 4 11.98 -6.13 17.89
N LEU A 5 11.17 -5.58 16.98
CA LEU A 5 9.76 -5.29 17.24
C LEU A 5 8.90 -6.55 17.07
N GLN A 6 8.03 -6.82 18.04
CA GLN A 6 6.96 -7.80 17.89
C GLN A 6 5.90 -7.30 16.89
N LYS A 7 5.13 -8.23 16.30
CA LYS A 7 4.16 -7.94 15.22
C LYS A 7 3.13 -6.88 15.60
N GLU A 8 2.77 -6.80 16.87
CA GLU A 8 1.80 -5.83 17.42
C GLU A 8 2.40 -4.43 17.61
N GLN A 9 3.73 -4.31 17.50
CA GLN A 9 4.45 -3.06 17.78
C GLN A 9 4.71 -2.23 16.53
N TYR A 10 4.42 -2.75 15.34
CA TYR A 10 4.61 -2.07 14.07
C TYR A 10 3.45 -2.32 13.10
N GLN A 11 3.35 -1.46 12.11
CA GLN A 11 2.49 -1.62 10.95
C GLN A 11 3.33 -1.34 9.71
N VAL A 12 3.21 -2.18 8.68
CA VAL A 12 3.90 -1.97 7.40
C VAL A 12 2.87 -1.65 6.33
N LYS A 13 3.13 -0.57 5.59
CA LYS A 13 2.30 -0.13 4.48
C LYS A 13 3.20 0.22 3.30
N VAL A 14 2.86 -0.30 2.13
CA VAL A 14 3.61 -0.11 0.88
C VAL A 14 2.72 0.65 -0.08
N PHE A 15 3.23 1.77 -0.59
CA PHE A 15 2.57 2.62 -1.56
C PHE A 15 3.23 2.43 -2.92
N ILE A 16 2.50 1.80 -3.84
CA ILE A 16 2.96 1.53 -5.20
C ILE A 16 2.34 2.60 -6.09
N VAL A 17 3.19 3.36 -6.80
CA VAL A 17 2.74 4.33 -7.81
C VAL A 17 3.28 3.93 -9.16
N SER A 18 2.40 3.83 -10.15
CA SER A 18 2.74 3.49 -11.54
C SER A 18 2.06 4.46 -12.49
N ASP A 19 2.66 4.69 -13.65
CA ASP A 19 2.07 5.48 -14.74
C ASP A 19 1.48 4.59 -15.86
N GLY A 20 1.28 3.30 -15.56
CA GLY A 20 0.62 2.33 -16.43
C GLY A 20 1.53 1.65 -17.46
N GLU A 21 2.81 2.05 -17.59
CA GLU A 21 3.74 1.40 -18.51
C GLU A 21 4.59 0.32 -17.85
N GLU A 22 3.96 -0.81 -17.49
CA GLU A 22 4.69 -1.95 -16.95
C GLU A 22 5.18 -2.88 -18.08
N ASN A 23 6.27 -2.54 -18.76
CA ASN A 23 6.77 -3.38 -19.88
C ASN A 23 8.31 -3.50 -20.03
N ALA A 24 9.10 -3.35 -18.96
CA ALA A 24 10.57 -3.53 -19.04
C ALA A 24 11.19 -4.58 -18.10
N SER A 25 10.43 -5.14 -17.14
CA SER A 25 10.99 -6.15 -16.23
C SER A 25 11.30 -7.45 -17.00
N ARG A 26 12.55 -7.90 -16.95
CA ARG A 26 13.00 -9.19 -17.50
C ARG A 26 13.23 -10.25 -16.43
N GLU A 27 13.14 -9.86 -15.16
CA GLU A 27 13.55 -10.68 -14.02
C GLU A 27 12.35 -11.14 -13.19
N PHE A 28 11.41 -10.23 -12.90
CA PHE A 28 10.22 -10.55 -12.11
C PHE A 28 8.96 -10.42 -12.93
N ARG A 29 8.15 -11.48 -12.93
CA ARG A 29 6.80 -11.50 -13.52
C ARG A 29 5.77 -11.00 -12.52
N ALA A 30 4.74 -10.32 -13.01
CA ALA A 30 3.64 -9.81 -12.18
C ALA A 30 3.01 -10.89 -11.28
N SER A 31 2.88 -12.14 -11.76
CA SER A 31 2.36 -13.25 -10.96
C SER A 31 3.25 -13.66 -9.78
N GLN A 32 4.59 -13.52 -9.93
CA GLN A 32 5.54 -13.80 -8.85
C GLN A 32 5.46 -12.72 -7.78
N ILE A 33 5.39 -11.45 -8.19
CA ILE A 33 5.21 -10.32 -7.28
C ILE A 33 3.85 -10.41 -6.59
N GLY A 34 2.78 -10.76 -7.30
CA GLY A 34 1.47 -10.99 -6.71
C GLY A 34 1.48 -12.09 -5.64
N ALA A 35 2.21 -13.19 -5.86
CA ALA A 35 2.37 -14.22 -4.85
C ALA A 35 3.11 -13.73 -3.60
N LEU A 36 4.16 -12.92 -3.78
CA LEU A 36 4.88 -12.30 -2.67
C LEU A 36 3.98 -11.33 -1.89
N ILE A 37 3.24 -10.47 -2.58
CA ILE A 37 2.30 -9.52 -1.98
C ILE A 37 1.26 -10.28 -1.14
N ARG A 38 0.67 -11.37 -1.66
CA ARG A 38 -0.26 -12.20 -0.87
C ARG A 38 0.35 -12.71 0.43
N CYS A 39 1.58 -13.23 0.38
CA CYS A 39 2.27 -13.70 1.58
C CYS A 39 2.50 -12.56 2.59
N LEU A 40 2.89 -11.37 2.11
CA LEU A 40 3.12 -10.21 2.98
C LEU A 40 1.82 -9.66 3.57
N ILE A 41 0.71 -9.69 2.81
CA ILE A 41 -0.62 -9.35 3.33
C ILE A 41 -1.02 -10.29 4.47
N ALA A 42 -0.76 -11.60 4.35
CA ALA A 42 -0.97 -12.55 5.44
C ALA A 42 -0.10 -12.24 6.67
N GLU A 43 1.05 -11.61 6.47
CA GLU A 43 1.90 -11.09 7.55
C GLU A 43 1.45 -9.72 8.10
N GLY A 44 0.31 -9.19 7.65
CA GLY A 44 -0.25 -7.93 8.14
C GLY A 44 0.25 -6.69 7.41
N TRP A 45 0.92 -6.85 6.26
CA TRP A 45 1.34 -5.72 5.42
C TRP A 45 0.15 -5.22 4.61
N ALA A 46 0.01 -3.90 4.51
CA ALA A 46 -0.95 -3.26 3.63
C ALA A 46 -0.27 -2.77 2.35
N PHE A 47 -0.94 -2.92 1.21
CA PHE A 47 -0.47 -2.41 -0.08
C PHE A 47 -1.55 -1.52 -0.68
N ASP A 48 -1.19 -0.30 -1.04
CA ASP A 48 -2.04 0.58 -1.84
C ASP A 48 -1.41 0.80 -3.22
N TYR A 49 -2.23 0.71 -4.26
CA TYR A 49 -1.77 0.79 -5.64
C TYR A 49 -2.42 1.99 -6.34
N TYR A 50 -1.58 2.91 -6.79
CA TYR A 50 -1.97 4.15 -7.43
C TYR A 50 -1.45 4.12 -8.85
N GLY A 51 -2.36 4.15 -9.82
CA GLY A 51 -1.99 4.09 -11.22
C GLY A 51 -2.69 5.14 -12.07
N THR A 52 -2.33 5.19 -13.34
CA THR A 52 -3.01 6.00 -14.34
C THR A 52 -3.69 5.08 -15.36
N ASP A 53 -4.86 5.48 -15.90
CA ASP A 53 -5.59 4.79 -17.00
C ASP A 53 -6.29 3.44 -16.63
N HIS A 54 -6.85 2.74 -17.62
CA HIS A 54 -7.64 1.50 -17.48
C HIS A 54 -6.85 0.26 -17.00
N ASP A 55 -5.51 0.29 -17.04
CA ASP A 55 -4.67 -0.87 -16.73
C ASP A 55 -4.51 -1.14 -15.22
N ILE A 56 -4.97 -0.20 -14.39
CA ILE A 56 -4.93 -0.32 -12.93
C ILE A 56 -5.67 -1.56 -12.45
N THR A 57 -6.85 -1.84 -13.01
CA THR A 57 -7.68 -2.94 -12.51
C THR A 57 -7.01 -4.29 -12.75
N SER A 58 -6.53 -4.53 -13.98
CA SER A 58 -5.88 -5.79 -14.37
C SER A 58 -4.58 -6.04 -13.60
N MET A 59 -3.74 -5.00 -13.47
CA MET A 59 -2.48 -5.14 -12.75
C MET A 59 -2.71 -5.30 -11.24
N ALA A 60 -3.58 -4.48 -10.65
CA ALA A 60 -3.90 -4.57 -9.23
C ALA A 60 -4.54 -5.93 -8.86
N ASP A 61 -5.36 -6.50 -9.77
CA ASP A 61 -5.88 -7.87 -9.62
C ASP A 61 -4.73 -8.89 -9.62
N THR A 62 -3.81 -8.80 -10.56
CA THR A 62 -2.63 -9.69 -10.64
C THR A 62 -1.77 -9.61 -9.37
N LEU A 63 -1.62 -8.40 -8.84
CA LEU A 63 -0.87 -8.12 -7.62
C LEU A 63 -1.66 -8.42 -6.33
N ASN A 64 -2.94 -8.79 -6.41
CA ASN A 64 -3.82 -9.09 -5.27
C ASN A 64 -4.06 -7.90 -4.34
N ILE A 65 -4.15 -6.69 -4.91
CA ILE A 65 -4.48 -5.47 -4.19
C ILE A 65 -6.00 -5.36 -4.06
N GLU A 66 -6.52 -5.11 -2.87
CA GLU A 66 -7.97 -4.98 -2.65
C GLU A 66 -8.57 -3.78 -3.41
N SER A 67 -9.80 -3.87 -3.90
CA SER A 67 -10.43 -2.82 -4.72
C SER A 67 -10.51 -1.44 -4.03
N ASN A 68 -10.69 -1.42 -2.71
CA ASN A 68 -10.70 -0.19 -1.90
C ASN A 68 -9.31 0.41 -1.66
N ARG A 69 -8.24 -0.28 -2.06
CA ARG A 69 -6.83 0.17 -1.96
C ARG A 69 -6.23 0.51 -3.32
N ARG A 70 -7.07 0.62 -4.34
CA ARG A 70 -6.70 1.02 -5.71
C ARG A 70 -7.16 2.45 -5.94
N VAL A 71 -6.26 3.30 -6.42
CA VAL A 71 -6.59 4.69 -6.77
C VAL A 71 -6.14 4.98 -8.19
N MET A 72 -7.07 5.49 -8.99
CA MET A 72 -6.78 6.02 -10.31
C MET A 72 -6.51 7.51 -10.20
N PHE A 73 -5.40 7.97 -10.78
CA PHE A 73 -5.09 9.38 -10.90
C PHE A 73 -4.81 9.75 -12.37
N GLN A 74 -4.96 11.03 -12.68
CA GLN A 74 -4.60 11.54 -14.00
C GLN A 74 -3.08 11.69 -14.11
N LYS A 75 -2.50 11.31 -15.25
CA LYS A 75 -1.07 11.48 -15.57
C LYS A 75 -0.69 12.95 -15.81
N THR A 76 -0.96 13.79 -14.82
CA THR A 76 -0.71 15.23 -14.78
C THR A 76 -0.09 15.60 -13.44
N LYS A 77 0.59 16.74 -13.37
CA LYS A 77 1.15 17.25 -12.11
C LYS A 77 0.08 17.39 -11.03
N ALA A 78 -1.06 17.99 -11.37
CA ALA A 78 -2.18 18.18 -10.45
C ALA A 78 -2.80 16.85 -10.00
N GLY A 79 -2.89 15.85 -10.90
CA GLY A 79 -3.36 14.51 -10.56
C GLY A 79 -2.44 13.80 -9.57
N MET A 80 -1.12 13.88 -9.78
CA MET A 80 -0.13 13.31 -8.86
C MET A 80 -0.12 14.01 -7.49
N GLU A 81 -0.25 15.34 -7.47
CA GLU A 81 -0.39 16.11 -6.22
C GLU A 81 -1.65 15.67 -5.46
N SER A 82 -2.78 15.53 -6.15
CA SER A 82 -4.04 15.07 -5.56
C SER A 82 -3.92 13.64 -5.00
N ALA A 83 -3.29 12.73 -5.76
CA ALA A 83 -3.03 11.36 -5.33
C ALA A 83 -2.19 11.29 -4.05
N ARG A 84 -1.11 12.09 -3.99
CA ARG A 84 -0.26 12.21 -2.81
C ARG A 84 -1.04 12.73 -1.61
N ASP A 85 -1.81 13.79 -1.79
CA ASP A 85 -2.54 14.44 -0.70
C ASP A 85 -3.62 13.50 -0.12
N GLN A 86 -4.32 12.76 -0.99
CA GLN A 86 -5.25 11.70 -0.56
C GLN A 86 -4.53 10.61 0.25
N TYR A 87 -3.40 10.10 -0.25
CA TYR A 87 -2.63 9.08 0.46
C TYR A 87 -2.13 9.57 1.84
N MET A 88 -1.66 10.82 1.92
CA MET A 88 -1.19 11.39 3.17
C MET A 88 -2.31 11.55 4.19
N ALA A 89 -3.51 11.96 3.76
CA ALA A 89 -4.67 12.04 4.64
C ALA A 89 -5.04 10.67 5.24
N GLU A 90 -5.08 9.62 4.40
CA GLU A 90 -5.40 8.26 4.84
C GLU A 90 -4.34 7.69 5.78
N ILE A 91 -3.05 7.84 5.44
CA ILE A 91 -1.94 7.39 6.31
C ILE A 91 -1.95 8.13 7.64
N MET A 92 -2.22 9.43 7.66
CA MET A 92 -2.28 10.16 8.92
C MET A 92 -3.39 9.61 9.83
N LYS A 93 -4.56 9.32 9.27
CA LYS A 93 -5.69 8.72 10.01
C LYS A 93 -5.34 7.33 10.55
N GLU A 94 -4.82 6.44 9.69
CA GLU A 94 -4.39 5.09 10.09
C GLU A 94 -3.31 5.15 11.18
N LYS A 95 -2.29 6.00 11.00
CA LYS A 95 -1.21 6.19 11.96
C LYS A 95 -1.70 6.73 13.30
N MET A 96 -2.62 7.70 13.30
CA MET A 96 -3.23 8.21 14.53
C MET A 96 -3.97 7.11 15.28
N SER A 97 -4.81 6.34 14.58
CA SER A 97 -5.53 5.19 15.16
C SER A 97 -4.59 4.14 15.74
N PHE A 98 -3.51 3.79 15.03
CA PHE A 98 -2.49 2.87 15.51
C PHE A 98 -1.81 3.39 16.79
N MET A 99 -1.44 4.66 16.84
CA MET A 99 -0.83 5.26 18.04
C MET A 99 -1.80 5.29 19.24
N GLU A 100 -3.07 5.60 19.02
CA GLU A 100 -4.10 5.62 20.08
C GLU A 100 -4.33 4.23 20.67
N SER A 101 -4.43 3.19 19.82
CA SER A 101 -4.58 1.80 20.27
C SER A 101 -3.45 1.42 21.24
N ARG A 102 -2.20 1.75 20.90
CA ARG A 102 -1.04 1.49 21.76
C ARG A 102 -1.03 2.28 23.06
N ARG A 103 -1.51 3.53 23.06
CA ARG A 103 -1.66 4.30 24.31
C ARG A 103 -2.65 3.61 25.24
N SER A 104 -3.79 3.17 24.71
CA SER A 104 -4.82 2.51 25.51
C SER A 104 -4.37 1.17 26.11
N ASP A 105 -3.58 0.38 25.38
CA ASP A 105 -3.02 -0.88 25.88
C ASP A 105 -1.94 -0.67 26.94
N SER A 106 -1.17 0.42 26.84
CA SER A 106 -0.17 0.77 27.86
C SER A 106 -0.80 1.21 29.19
N SER A 107 -2.01 1.80 29.17
CA SER A 107 -2.71 2.25 30.38
C SER A 107 -3.52 1.14 31.07
N LYS A 108 -3.68 -0.03 30.44
CA LYS A 108 -4.38 -1.20 30.99
C LYS A 108 -3.45 -2.23 31.65
N LYS A 109 -2.14 -2.06 31.53
CA LYS A 109 -1.10 -2.82 32.24
C LYS A 109 -0.62 -2.06 33.47
#